data_AF-A0A6C0I8R1-F1
#
_entry.id   AF-A0A6C0I8R1-F1
#
_cell.length_a   1.000
_cell.length_b   1.000
_cell.length_c   1.000
_cell.angle_alpha   90.00
_cell.angle_beta   90.00
_cell.angle_gamma   90.00
#
_symmetry.space_group_name_H-M   'P 1'
#
loop_
_entity.id
_entity.type
_entity.pdbx_description
1 polymer ?
#
loop_
_entity_poly.entity_id
_entity_poly.type
_entity_poly.pdbx_seq_one_letter_code
_entity_poly.pdbx_strand_id
1 'polypeptide(L)'
;MLFLYYYNKCQKKGSRCSINGKKYELEVYNIVKKCMLDEQKFNIQDEDELGGCSSKNDISCNMNSYGDISIEIKKSKTPDWMQCSIHYDNTNKKWVGSLRNKIPDNSKNVFEDIISNITIFNGNIPPFMLKDITHEEWIKIKRETNDYNDIYIDCPNDTIKRLYSNKGCSYIQISEKGLYHLGNDICDFKVPVFICEQQIRVRTKIHERKNKRGFCKLSITIACQPKNINNLVNSEFSLDNQTKLPNKLVYNNNL
;
A
#
# COMPACT_ATOMS: atom_id res chain seq x y z
N MET A 1 -49.50 12.06 -8.69
CA MET A 1 -48.68 11.25 -7.76
C MET A 1 -47.38 10.89 -8.49
N LEU A 2 -46.38 11.78 -8.40
CA LEU A 2 -45.08 11.62 -9.07
C LEU A 2 -44.20 10.66 -8.25
N PHE A 3 -43.75 9.57 -8.88
CA PHE A 3 -42.70 8.71 -8.33
C PHE A 3 -41.32 9.33 -8.62
N LEU A 4 -40.66 9.82 -7.58
CA LEU A 4 -39.25 10.22 -7.59
C LEU A 4 -38.38 8.95 -7.58
N TYR A 5 -37.73 8.68 -8.72
CA TYR A 5 -36.71 7.63 -8.84
C TYR A 5 -35.44 8.09 -8.10
N TYR A 6 -35.19 7.54 -6.91
CA TYR A 6 -33.94 7.71 -6.20
C TYR A 6 -32.82 6.99 -6.96
N TYR A 7 -31.99 7.77 -7.67
CA TYR A 7 -30.78 7.29 -8.31
C TYR A 7 -29.71 7.03 -7.23
N ASN A 8 -29.72 5.83 -6.64
CA ASN A 8 -28.63 5.39 -5.78
C ASN A 8 -27.38 5.19 -6.65
N LYS A 9 -26.52 6.22 -6.72
CA LYS A 9 -25.16 6.12 -7.25
C LYS A 9 -24.40 5.10 -6.40
N CYS A 10 -24.33 3.85 -6.86
CA CYS A 10 -23.39 2.87 -6.32
C CYS A 10 -21.98 3.47 -6.39
N GLN A 11 -21.42 3.83 -5.23
CA GLN A 11 -20.03 4.29 -5.16
C GLN A 11 -19.13 3.16 -5.66
N LYS A 12 -18.29 3.45 -6.66
CA LYS A 12 -17.35 2.48 -7.20
C LYS A 12 -16.36 2.09 -6.10
N LYS A 13 -16.22 0.78 -5.83
CA LYS A 13 -15.18 0.21 -4.93
C LYS A 13 -13.82 0.83 -5.29
N GLY A 14 -13.09 1.33 -4.29
CA GLY A 14 -11.77 1.95 -4.47
C GLY A 14 -11.77 3.48 -4.69
N SER A 15 -12.93 4.11 -4.88
CA SER A 15 -13.01 5.58 -4.89
C SER A 15 -12.69 6.15 -3.50
N ARG A 16 -11.96 7.27 -3.43
CA ARG A 16 -11.53 7.96 -2.19
C ARG A 16 -10.55 7.20 -1.29
N CYS A 17 -9.96 6.07 -1.71
CA CYS A 17 -8.95 5.36 -0.90
C CYS A 17 -7.80 6.25 -0.43
N SER A 18 -7.24 7.09 -1.32
CA SER A 18 -6.17 8.02 -0.98
C SER A 18 -6.61 9.09 0.03
N ILE A 19 -7.83 9.59 -0.11
CA ILE A 19 -8.39 10.61 0.81
C ILE A 19 -8.62 10.00 2.20
N ASN A 20 -9.22 8.81 2.25
CA ASN A 20 -9.47 8.11 3.50
C ASN A 20 -8.18 7.62 4.17
N GLY A 21 -7.17 7.26 3.37
CA GLY A 21 -5.82 6.92 3.84
C GLY A 21 -5.17 8.13 4.51
N LYS A 22 -5.11 9.27 3.81
CA LYS A 22 -4.57 10.52 4.38
C LYS A 22 -5.31 10.97 5.63
N LYS A 23 -6.64 10.84 5.66
CA LYS A 23 -7.43 11.16 6.85
C LYS A 23 -7.02 10.27 8.04
N TYR A 24 -6.80 8.98 7.80
CA TYR A 24 -6.41 8.06 8.86
C TYR A 24 -4.97 8.28 9.35
N GLU A 25 -4.05 8.55 8.42
CA GLU A 25 -2.70 8.99 8.75
C GLU A 25 -2.74 10.21 9.67
N LEU A 26 -3.56 11.21 9.35
CA LEU A 26 -3.73 12.40 10.20
C LEU A 26 -4.37 12.09 11.56
N GLU A 27 -5.35 11.17 11.61
CA GLU A 27 -5.96 10.69 12.87
C GLU A 27 -4.90 10.08 13.79
N VAL A 28 -4.05 9.18 13.26
CA VAL A 28 -2.95 8.56 14.01
C VAL A 28 -1.92 9.61 14.42
N TYR A 29 -1.46 10.45 13.49
CA TYR A 29 -0.48 11.50 13.74
C TYR A 29 -0.90 12.43 14.89
N ASN A 30 -2.17 12.84 14.93
CA ASN A 30 -2.66 13.73 15.99
C ASN A 30 -2.56 13.15 17.40
N ILE A 31 -2.54 11.82 17.54
CA ILE A 31 -2.27 11.13 18.80
C ILE A 31 -0.76 11.00 19.01
N VAL A 32 -0.05 10.50 17.99
CA VAL A 32 1.38 10.18 18.07
C VAL A 32 2.24 11.41 18.35
N LYS A 33 1.91 12.59 17.78
CA LYS A 33 2.64 13.85 18.02
C LYS A 33 2.61 14.33 19.49
N LYS A 34 1.68 13.80 20.27
CA LYS A 34 1.52 14.07 21.71
C LYS A 34 2.09 12.96 22.59
N CYS A 35 2.71 11.95 22.00
CA CYS A 35 3.32 10.85 22.74
C CYS A 35 4.79 11.16 23.08
N MET A 36 5.22 10.66 24.23
CA MET A 36 6.62 10.62 24.65
C MET A 36 7.06 9.17 24.79
N LEU A 37 8.31 8.89 24.44
CA LEU A 37 9.00 7.62 24.67
C LEU A 37 10.24 7.95 25.50
N ASP A 38 10.38 7.34 26.68
CA ASP A 38 11.50 7.59 27.61
C ASP A 38 11.77 9.09 27.84
N GLU A 39 10.69 9.83 28.16
CA GLU A 39 10.68 11.30 28.42
C GLU A 39 10.99 12.20 27.21
N GLN A 40 11.28 11.63 26.04
CA GLN A 40 11.50 12.37 24.80
C GLN A 40 10.26 12.39 23.92
N LYS A 41 10.07 13.45 23.13
CA LYS A 41 8.98 13.49 22.14
C LYS A 41 9.13 12.35 21.14
N PHE A 42 8.12 11.50 21.07
CA PHE A 42 8.15 10.33 20.19
C PHE A 42 8.04 10.75 18.72
N ASN A 43 7.26 11.78 18.41
CA ASN A 43 7.16 12.33 17.06
C ASN A 43 7.32 13.85 17.10
N ILE A 44 8.03 14.36 16.11
CA ILE A 44 8.37 15.78 15.94
C ILE A 44 8.17 16.24 14.50
N GLN A 45 7.53 15.40 13.67
CA GLN A 45 7.19 15.81 12.32
C GLN A 45 6.11 16.88 12.36
N ASP A 46 6.16 17.80 11.41
CA ASP A 46 5.04 18.69 11.11
C ASP A 46 4.04 18.00 10.16
N GLU A 47 2.81 18.52 10.08
CA GLU A 47 1.74 17.90 9.28
C GLU A 47 2.07 17.86 7.77
N ASP A 48 2.83 18.84 7.26
CA ASP A 48 3.27 18.92 5.86
C ASP A 48 4.43 17.96 5.53
N GLU A 49 5.05 17.35 6.55
CA GLU A 49 6.09 16.33 6.40
C GLU A 49 5.52 14.91 6.25
N LEU A 50 4.23 14.71 6.54
CA LEU A 50 3.54 13.42 6.45
C LEU A 50 3.59 12.84 5.02
N GLY A 51 3.53 11.50 4.95
CA GLY A 51 3.68 10.75 3.71
C GLY A 51 2.57 11.01 2.69
N GLY A 52 1.31 11.03 3.13
CA GLY A 52 0.14 11.35 2.32
C GLY A 52 -0.01 10.43 1.11
N CYS A 53 0.25 10.98 -0.10
CA CYS A 53 0.21 10.22 -1.37
C CYS A 53 1.61 10.11 -2.01
N SER A 54 2.66 10.48 -1.28
CA SER A 54 4.05 10.39 -1.73
C SER A 54 4.61 8.99 -1.52
N SER A 55 5.92 8.82 -1.75
CA SER A 55 6.65 7.58 -1.43
C SER A 55 7.38 7.62 -0.08
N LYS A 56 7.24 8.73 0.65
CA LYS A 56 7.79 8.86 2.01
C LYS A 56 7.13 7.85 2.96
N ASN A 57 7.74 7.67 4.12
CA ASN A 57 7.08 6.99 5.23
C ASN A 57 5.95 7.86 5.75
N ASP A 58 4.87 7.22 6.23
CA ASP A 58 3.66 7.94 6.63
C ASP A 58 3.91 8.72 7.93
N ILE A 59 4.50 8.07 8.93
CA ILE A 59 4.94 8.70 10.19
C ILE A 59 6.39 8.30 10.51
N SER A 60 7.20 9.26 10.94
CA SER A 60 8.58 9.12 11.41
C SER A 60 8.67 9.56 12.87
N CYS A 61 9.28 8.74 13.72
CA CYS A 61 9.36 8.89 15.17
C CYS A 61 10.81 8.75 15.65
N ASN A 62 11.05 9.12 16.90
CA ASN A 62 12.36 9.09 17.55
C ASN A 62 12.41 7.99 18.60
N MET A 63 13.50 7.23 18.63
CA MET A 63 13.90 6.43 19.79
C MET A 63 15.35 6.68 20.20
N ASN A 64 16.30 6.51 19.29
CA ASN A 64 17.72 6.78 19.58
C ASN A 64 18.21 8.05 18.89
N SER A 65 17.62 8.40 17.75
CA SER A 65 17.99 9.54 16.92
C SER A 65 16.78 10.13 16.21
N TYR A 66 16.97 11.28 15.55
CA TYR A 66 15.90 12.00 14.88
C TYR A 66 15.30 11.15 13.75
N GLY A 67 14.00 10.82 13.83
CA GLY A 67 13.24 10.17 12.77
C GLY A 67 13.70 8.75 12.42
N ASP A 68 14.35 8.04 13.35
CA ASP A 68 14.92 6.72 13.10
C ASP A 68 13.91 5.57 13.08
N ILE A 69 12.68 5.83 13.55
CA ILE A 69 11.58 4.88 13.49
C ILE A 69 10.59 5.33 12.44
N SER A 70 10.28 4.46 11.49
CA SER A 70 9.21 4.72 10.53
C SER A 70 8.02 3.79 10.75
N ILE A 71 6.81 4.34 10.67
CA ILE A 71 5.54 3.65 10.86
C ILE A 71 4.71 3.84 9.60
N GLU A 72 4.31 2.73 8.97
CA GLU A 72 3.37 2.77 7.85
C GLU A 72 1.93 2.75 8.37
N ILE A 73 1.05 3.56 7.81
CA ILE A 73 -0.35 3.69 8.20
C ILE A 73 -1.25 3.10 7.11
N LYS A 74 -2.16 2.18 7.50
CA LYS A 74 -3.07 1.52 6.56
C LYS A 74 -4.50 1.42 7.10
N LYS A 75 -5.46 1.75 6.25
CA LYS A 75 -6.86 1.35 6.47
C LYS A 75 -7.01 -0.13 6.11
N SER A 76 -7.63 -0.92 6.98
CA SER A 76 -7.78 -2.39 6.87
C SER A 76 -8.39 -2.85 5.54
N LYS A 77 -9.35 -2.10 4.99
CA LYS A 77 -10.12 -2.45 3.78
C LYS A 77 -9.58 -1.82 2.49
N THR A 78 -8.30 -1.45 2.47
CA THR A 78 -7.66 -0.90 1.26
C THR A 78 -7.12 -2.03 0.36
N PRO A 79 -7.27 -1.89 -0.97
CA PRO A 79 -7.07 -3.02 -1.89
C PRO A 79 -5.62 -3.23 -2.36
N ASP A 80 -4.70 -2.30 -2.11
CA ASP A 80 -3.30 -2.41 -2.54
C ASP A 80 -2.40 -1.90 -1.42
N TRP A 81 -1.48 -2.73 -0.94
CA TRP A 81 -0.50 -2.45 0.10
C TRP A 81 0.89 -2.54 -0.54
N MET A 82 1.47 -1.37 -0.81
CA MET A 82 2.63 -1.18 -1.68
C MET A 82 2.39 -1.62 -3.13
N GLN A 83 2.83 -0.81 -4.08
CA GLN A 83 2.72 -1.12 -5.50
C GLN A 83 3.92 -0.62 -6.29
N CYS A 84 4.29 -1.34 -7.33
CA CYS A 84 5.20 -0.84 -8.35
C CYS A 84 4.68 -1.16 -9.76
N SER A 85 5.23 -0.46 -10.75
CA SER A 85 4.98 -0.78 -12.16
C SER A 85 5.95 -1.85 -12.62
N ILE A 86 5.47 -2.81 -13.40
CA ILE A 86 6.29 -3.83 -14.05
C ILE A 86 6.24 -3.68 -15.57
N HIS A 87 7.27 -4.17 -16.24
CA HIS A 87 7.37 -4.26 -17.69
C HIS A 87 7.94 -5.62 -18.10
N TYR A 88 7.67 -6.01 -19.34
CA TYR A 88 8.21 -7.25 -19.88
C TYR A 88 9.60 -6.98 -20.47
N ASP A 89 10.60 -7.69 -19.95
CA ASP A 89 11.93 -7.71 -20.50
C ASP A 89 11.97 -8.69 -21.68
N ASN A 90 12.00 -8.14 -22.90
CA ASN A 90 12.04 -8.94 -24.13
C ASN A 90 13.34 -9.73 -24.31
N THR A 91 14.43 -9.33 -23.65
CA THR A 91 15.73 -9.99 -23.74
C THR A 91 15.73 -11.25 -22.88
N ASN A 92 15.35 -11.09 -21.60
CA ASN A 92 15.34 -12.18 -20.62
C ASN A 92 14.00 -12.93 -20.53
N LYS A 93 13.01 -12.53 -21.34
CA LYS A 93 11.67 -13.13 -21.42
C LYS A 93 10.93 -13.19 -20.08
N LYS A 94 11.10 -12.17 -19.23
CA LYS A 94 10.54 -12.13 -17.86
C LYS A 94 9.92 -10.79 -17.52
N TRP A 95 9.05 -10.78 -16.51
CA TRP A 95 8.49 -9.56 -15.93
C TRP A 95 9.46 -8.97 -14.90
N VAL A 96 9.75 -7.68 -15.01
CA VAL A 96 10.67 -6.96 -14.12
C VAL A 96 10.07 -5.63 -13.67
N GLY A 97 10.46 -5.19 -12.48
CA GLY A 97 10.11 -3.90 -11.95
C GLY A 97 10.66 -2.76 -12.82
N SER A 98 9.85 -1.73 -13.02
CA SER A 98 10.28 -0.53 -13.74
C SER A 98 11.45 0.15 -13.03
N LEU A 99 12.43 0.63 -13.80
CA LEU A 99 13.54 1.44 -13.27
C LEU A 99 13.06 2.75 -12.64
N ARG A 100 11.87 3.23 -13.00
CA ARG A 100 11.26 4.48 -12.51
C ARG A 100 10.22 4.23 -11.42
N ASN A 101 10.44 3.22 -10.58
CA ASN A 101 9.55 2.93 -9.48
C ASN A 101 9.89 3.81 -8.26
N LYS A 102 8.93 3.98 -7.35
CA LYS A 102 9.10 4.81 -6.14
C LYS A 102 9.41 4.00 -4.88
N ILE A 103 9.54 2.68 -4.99
CA ILE A 103 9.85 1.80 -3.87
C ILE A 103 11.35 1.49 -3.88
N PRO A 104 11.94 1.07 -2.75
CA PRO A 104 13.34 0.66 -2.77
C PRO A 104 13.56 -0.59 -3.61
N ASP A 105 14.77 -0.75 -4.14
CA ASP A 105 15.14 -1.91 -4.96
C ASP A 105 14.94 -3.23 -4.21
N ASN A 106 15.24 -3.27 -2.91
CA ASN A 106 14.99 -4.46 -2.09
C ASN A 106 13.50 -4.81 -2.02
N SER A 107 12.59 -3.84 -1.97
CA SER A 107 11.15 -4.10 -2.01
C SER A 107 10.71 -4.55 -3.42
N LYS A 108 11.29 -3.96 -4.47
CA LYS A 108 11.06 -4.35 -5.87
C LYS A 108 11.47 -5.81 -6.12
N ASN A 109 12.64 -6.21 -5.60
CA ASN A 109 13.15 -7.57 -5.76
C ASN A 109 12.21 -8.61 -5.13
N VAL A 110 11.54 -8.30 -4.01
CA VAL A 110 10.52 -9.21 -3.45
C VAL A 110 9.40 -9.50 -4.45
N PHE A 111 8.93 -8.48 -5.19
CA PHE A 111 7.93 -8.70 -6.23
C PHE A 111 8.48 -9.52 -7.40
N GLU A 112 9.68 -9.21 -7.87
CA GLU A 112 10.34 -9.91 -8.99
C GLU A 112 10.59 -11.40 -8.65
N ASP A 113 11.03 -11.69 -7.43
CA ASP A 113 11.24 -13.05 -6.94
C ASP A 113 9.95 -13.86 -6.99
N ILE A 114 8.83 -13.28 -6.51
CA ILE A 114 7.53 -13.95 -6.47
C ILE A 114 7.03 -14.26 -7.89
N ILE A 115 7.19 -13.34 -8.84
CA ILE A 115 6.66 -13.51 -10.20
C ILE A 115 7.62 -14.18 -11.17
N SER A 116 8.86 -14.46 -10.76
CA SER A 116 9.93 -14.98 -11.63
C SER A 116 9.54 -16.22 -12.43
N ASN A 117 8.75 -17.11 -11.83
CA ASN A 117 8.30 -18.37 -12.44
C ASN A 117 6.79 -18.41 -12.71
N ILE A 118 6.14 -17.25 -12.80
CA ILE A 118 4.69 -17.16 -12.97
C ILE A 118 4.34 -16.66 -14.36
N THR A 119 3.49 -17.42 -15.05
CA THR A 119 2.88 -16.99 -16.31
C THR A 119 1.85 -15.90 -16.06
N ILE A 120 2.22 -14.66 -16.37
CA ILE A 120 1.31 -13.50 -16.31
C ILE A 120 0.64 -13.33 -17.68
N PHE A 121 -0.66 -13.05 -17.66
CA PHE A 121 -1.53 -12.80 -18.83
C PHE A 121 -1.48 -13.92 -19.88
N ASN A 122 -1.48 -15.18 -19.43
CA ASN A 122 -1.39 -16.36 -20.29
C ASN A 122 -0.15 -16.36 -21.22
N GLY A 123 0.92 -15.66 -20.81
CA GLY A 123 2.15 -15.51 -21.59
C GLY A 123 2.10 -14.36 -22.61
N ASN A 124 0.97 -13.68 -22.75
CA ASN A 124 0.80 -12.57 -23.68
C ASN A 124 1.35 -11.26 -23.11
N ILE A 125 1.93 -10.44 -23.99
CA ILE A 125 2.36 -9.07 -23.68
C ILE A 125 1.21 -8.13 -24.05
N PRO A 126 0.68 -7.30 -23.12
CA PRO A 126 -0.39 -6.37 -23.45
C PRO A 126 -0.03 -5.44 -24.62
N PRO A 127 -0.89 -5.30 -25.64
CA PRO A 127 -0.57 -4.56 -26.87
C PRO A 127 -0.11 -3.12 -26.65
N PHE A 128 -0.58 -2.46 -25.58
CA PHE A 128 -0.16 -1.10 -25.23
C PHE A 128 1.32 -0.98 -24.83
N MET A 129 2.01 -2.10 -24.58
CA MET A 129 3.46 -2.12 -24.34
C MET A 129 4.26 -2.12 -25.64
N LEU A 130 3.63 -2.50 -26.76
CA LEU A 130 4.27 -2.61 -28.06
C LEU A 130 3.99 -1.39 -28.94
N LYS A 131 2.82 -0.78 -28.79
CA LYS A 131 2.42 0.42 -29.54
C LYS A 131 1.48 1.31 -28.74
N ASP A 132 1.44 2.58 -29.12
CA ASP A 132 0.42 3.52 -28.65
C ASP A 132 -0.99 2.99 -29.03
N ILE A 133 -1.93 3.06 -28.09
CA ILE A 133 -3.30 2.58 -28.27
C ILE A 133 -4.31 3.60 -27.70
N THR A 134 -5.46 3.74 -28.34
CA THR A 134 -6.57 4.57 -27.86
C THR A 134 -7.37 3.86 -26.75
N HIS A 135 -8.19 4.62 -26.03
CA HIS A 135 -9.07 4.06 -25.00
C HIS A 135 -10.10 3.09 -25.57
N GLU A 136 -10.63 3.39 -26.74
CA GLU A 136 -11.65 2.56 -27.40
C GLU A 136 -11.07 1.22 -27.84
N GLU A 137 -9.89 1.23 -28.47
CA GLU A 137 -9.17 0.02 -28.83
C GLU A 137 -8.83 -0.83 -27.60
N TRP A 138 -8.36 -0.21 -26.50
CA TRP A 138 -8.06 -0.97 -25.28
C TRP A 138 -9.31 -1.62 -24.67
N ILE A 139 -10.44 -0.91 -24.64
CA ILE A 139 -11.72 -1.47 -24.19
C ILE A 139 -12.14 -2.63 -25.09
N LYS A 140 -11.99 -2.50 -26.41
CA LYS A 140 -12.31 -3.56 -27.37
C LYS A 140 -11.50 -4.82 -27.10
N ILE A 141 -10.17 -4.70 -26.97
CA ILE A 141 -9.28 -5.81 -26.63
C ILE A 141 -9.72 -6.50 -25.33
N LYS A 142 -10.00 -5.73 -24.27
CA LYS A 142 -10.45 -6.27 -22.98
C LYS A 142 -11.83 -6.96 -23.03
N ARG A 143 -12.64 -6.75 -24.06
CA ARG A 143 -13.91 -7.46 -24.27
C ARG A 143 -13.73 -8.75 -25.07
N GLU A 144 -12.72 -8.79 -25.93
CA GLU A 144 -12.46 -9.91 -26.84
C GLU A 144 -11.59 -11.00 -26.18
N THR A 145 -10.84 -10.67 -25.12
CA THR A 145 -10.05 -11.63 -24.35
C THR A 145 -10.11 -11.36 -22.85
N ASN A 146 -9.92 -12.41 -22.06
CA ASN A 146 -9.74 -12.36 -20.62
C ASN A 146 -8.28 -12.32 -20.19
N ASP A 147 -7.32 -12.40 -21.12
CA ASP A 147 -5.89 -12.48 -20.82
C ASP A 147 -5.40 -11.31 -19.96
N TYR A 148 -6.00 -10.13 -20.11
CA TYR A 148 -5.59 -8.89 -19.43
C TYR A 148 -6.48 -8.53 -18.24
N ASN A 149 -7.17 -9.53 -17.67
CA ASN A 149 -7.85 -9.38 -16.38
C ASN A 149 -6.85 -9.36 -15.23
N ASP A 150 -7.31 -8.87 -14.07
CA ASP A 150 -6.48 -8.87 -12.87
C ASP A 150 -6.11 -10.31 -12.50
N ILE A 151 -4.83 -10.55 -12.24
CA ILE A 151 -4.29 -11.84 -11.81
C ILE A 151 -4.01 -11.76 -10.32
N TYR A 152 -4.37 -12.82 -9.60
CA TYR A 152 -4.13 -12.97 -8.18
C TYR A 152 -3.22 -14.17 -7.96
N ILE A 153 -2.12 -13.94 -7.26
CA ILE A 153 -1.03 -14.90 -7.04
C ILE A 153 -0.84 -15.05 -5.54
N ASP A 154 -0.86 -16.27 -5.05
CA ASP A 154 -0.54 -16.55 -3.65
C ASP A 154 0.93 -16.22 -3.37
N CYS A 155 1.19 -15.62 -2.20
CA CYS A 155 2.53 -15.29 -1.78
C CYS A 155 2.73 -15.61 -0.29
N PRO A 156 3.98 -15.68 0.20
CA PRO A 156 4.25 -15.95 1.60
C PRO A 156 3.52 -14.98 2.54
N ASN A 157 3.10 -15.48 3.71
CA ASN A 157 2.33 -14.74 4.71
C ASN A 157 3.08 -13.58 5.38
N ASP A 158 4.33 -13.34 4.98
CA ASP A 158 5.17 -12.25 5.47
C ASP A 158 5.64 -11.31 4.34
N THR A 159 5.03 -11.39 3.15
CA THR A 159 5.41 -10.59 1.99
C THR A 159 5.28 -9.08 2.25
N ILE A 160 4.13 -8.61 2.72
CA ILE A 160 3.87 -7.21 3.10
C ILE A 160 4.86 -6.76 4.19
N LYS A 161 5.12 -7.62 5.17
CA LYS A 161 6.09 -7.36 6.24
C LYS A 161 7.47 -7.06 5.65
N ARG A 162 7.96 -7.94 4.76
CA ARG A 162 9.25 -7.76 4.06
C ARG A 162 9.27 -6.51 3.19
N LEU A 163 8.18 -6.24 2.46
CA LEU A 163 8.07 -5.07 1.58
C LEU A 163 8.24 -3.75 2.33
N TYR A 164 7.53 -3.58 3.46
CA TYR A 164 7.63 -2.36 4.27
C TYR A 164 8.89 -2.32 5.15
N SER A 165 9.41 -3.46 5.62
CA SER A 165 10.72 -3.50 6.27
C SER A 165 11.83 -3.01 5.34
N ASN A 166 11.80 -3.45 4.08
CA ASN A 166 12.72 -2.99 3.04
C ASN A 166 12.51 -1.51 2.66
N LYS A 167 11.33 -0.94 2.95
CA LYS A 167 11.04 0.51 2.88
C LYS A 167 11.68 1.28 4.04
N GLY A 168 12.14 0.59 5.08
CA GLY A 168 12.64 1.18 6.32
C GLY A 168 11.58 1.32 7.40
N CYS A 169 10.36 0.81 7.20
CA CYS A 169 9.33 0.84 8.24
C CYS A 169 9.63 -0.22 9.31
N SER A 170 9.60 0.20 10.57
CA SER A 170 9.73 -0.68 11.73
C SER A 170 8.38 -1.23 12.20
N TYR A 171 7.32 -0.43 12.03
CA TYR A 171 5.97 -0.78 12.43
C TYR A 171 4.95 -0.51 11.33
N ILE A 172 3.79 -1.15 11.46
CA ILE A 172 2.60 -0.86 10.66
C ILE A 172 1.38 -0.71 11.58
N GLN A 173 0.66 0.39 11.44
CA GLN A 173 -0.60 0.65 12.13
C GLN A 173 -1.76 0.39 11.17
N ILE A 174 -2.70 -0.46 11.58
CA ILE A 174 -3.82 -0.87 10.75
C ILE A 174 -5.13 -0.54 11.45
N SER A 175 -6.01 0.22 10.76
CA SER A 175 -7.31 0.61 11.33
C SER A 175 -8.14 -0.60 11.72
N GLU A 176 -8.80 -0.54 12.88
CA GLU A 176 -9.62 -1.64 13.44
C GLU A 176 -8.80 -2.89 13.88
N LYS A 177 -7.46 -2.88 13.70
CA LYS A 177 -6.58 -4.02 13.93
C LYS A 177 -5.42 -3.73 14.90
N GLY A 178 -4.95 -2.49 14.98
CA GLY A 178 -3.90 -2.06 15.90
C GLY A 178 -2.50 -1.98 15.28
N LEU A 179 -1.49 -1.94 16.16
CA LEU A 179 -0.07 -1.76 15.82
C LEU A 179 0.65 -3.11 15.77
N TYR A 180 1.53 -3.29 14.78
CA TYR A 180 2.33 -4.49 14.57
C TYR A 180 3.78 -4.12 14.24
N HIS A 181 4.75 -4.96 14.65
CA HIS A 181 6.13 -4.80 14.19
C HIS A 181 6.36 -5.53 12.86
N LEU A 182 7.28 -4.99 12.06
CA LEU A 182 7.63 -5.51 10.73
C LEU A 182 8.94 -6.33 10.72
N GLY A 183 9.68 -6.32 11.82
CA GLY A 183 10.89 -7.13 11.96
C GLY A 183 11.18 -7.32 13.43
N ASN A 184 12.05 -6.49 13.98
CA ASN A 184 12.24 -6.38 15.42
C ASN A 184 11.26 -5.37 16.00
N ASP A 185 10.72 -5.66 17.18
CA ASP A 185 9.98 -4.69 17.98
C ASP A 185 10.98 -3.75 18.68
N ILE A 186 11.54 -2.82 17.91
CA ILE A 186 12.69 -2.00 18.33
C ILE A 186 12.40 -1.10 19.53
N CYS A 187 11.16 -0.60 19.67
CA CYS A 187 10.70 0.17 20.82
C CYS A 187 10.27 -0.73 21.98
N ASP A 188 10.25 -2.06 21.79
CA ASP A 188 9.78 -3.03 22.78
C ASP A 188 8.35 -2.69 23.28
N PHE A 189 7.47 -2.42 22.31
CA PHE A 189 6.05 -2.13 22.54
C PHE A 189 5.22 -3.37 22.89
N LYS A 190 5.80 -4.56 22.79
CA LYS A 190 5.15 -5.86 23.01
C LYS A 190 3.96 -6.07 22.06
N VAL A 191 4.08 -5.56 20.84
CA VAL A 191 3.07 -5.75 19.78
C VAL A 191 3.33 -7.06 19.02
N PRO A 192 2.32 -7.66 18.39
CA PRO A 192 2.51 -8.83 17.54
C PRO A 192 3.25 -8.50 16.24
N VAL A 193 3.86 -9.51 15.65
CA VAL A 193 4.43 -9.44 14.29
C VAL A 193 3.31 -9.34 13.25
N PHE A 194 3.50 -8.54 12.20
CA PHE A 194 2.55 -8.53 11.07
C PHE A 194 2.71 -9.78 10.20
N ILE A 195 1.80 -10.74 10.37
CA ILE A 195 1.72 -11.97 9.55
C ILE A 195 0.26 -12.28 9.26
N CYS A 196 -0.08 -12.51 7.99
CA CYS A 196 -1.41 -12.96 7.57
C CYS A 196 -1.36 -13.55 6.16
N GLU A 197 -2.40 -14.28 5.76
CA GLU A 197 -2.55 -14.75 4.38
C GLU A 197 -2.60 -13.58 3.40
N GLN A 198 -1.78 -13.66 2.36
CA GLN A 198 -1.54 -12.58 1.42
C GLN A 198 -1.58 -13.08 -0.02
N GLN A 199 -1.80 -12.13 -0.93
CA GLN A 199 -1.72 -12.36 -2.36
C GLN A 199 -1.15 -11.14 -3.06
N ILE A 200 -0.49 -11.39 -4.18
CA ILE A 200 -0.07 -10.40 -5.15
C ILE A 200 -1.20 -10.20 -6.17
N ARG A 201 -1.50 -8.96 -6.49
CA ARG A 201 -2.36 -8.59 -7.62
C ARG A 201 -1.52 -7.98 -8.73
N VAL A 202 -1.60 -8.56 -9.93
CA VAL A 202 -1.08 -7.98 -11.17
C VAL A 202 -2.26 -7.46 -11.98
N ARG A 203 -2.22 -6.20 -12.42
CA ARG A 203 -3.30 -5.59 -13.19
C ARG A 203 -2.81 -4.63 -14.25
N THR A 204 -3.59 -4.46 -15.31
CA THR A 204 -3.46 -3.34 -16.23
C THR A 204 -4.14 -2.10 -15.66
N LYS A 205 -3.45 -0.96 -15.60
CA LYS A 205 -3.95 0.29 -15.04
C LYS A 205 -3.96 1.40 -16.09
N ILE A 206 -5.11 2.04 -16.26
CA ILE A 206 -5.27 3.25 -17.08
C ILE A 206 -4.98 4.46 -16.19
N HIS A 207 -3.95 5.24 -16.52
CA HIS A 207 -3.60 6.48 -15.83
C HIS A 207 -4.25 7.70 -16.49
N GLU A 208 -4.34 7.67 -17.82
CA GLU A 208 -4.93 8.74 -18.63
C GLU A 208 -5.65 8.12 -19.83
N ARG A 209 -6.90 8.53 -20.09
CA ARG A 209 -7.70 7.98 -21.20
C ARG A 209 -7.28 8.54 -22.56
N LYS A 210 -6.79 9.77 -22.59
CA LYS A 210 -6.41 10.46 -23.82
C LYS A 210 -5.35 11.51 -23.52
N ASN A 211 -4.14 11.27 -24.00
CA ASN A 211 -3.05 12.24 -23.98
C ASN A 211 -3.20 13.24 -25.14
N LYS A 212 -2.27 14.21 -25.22
CA LYS A 212 -2.25 15.24 -26.29
C LYS A 212 -2.21 14.67 -27.72
N ARG A 213 -1.75 13.43 -27.91
CA ARG A 213 -1.67 12.72 -29.20
C ARG A 213 -2.87 11.80 -29.46
N GLY A 214 -3.85 11.74 -28.55
CA GLY A 214 -5.05 10.92 -28.70
C GLY A 214 -5.00 9.52 -28.08
N PHE A 215 -3.88 9.12 -27.48
CA PHE A 215 -3.66 7.75 -26.96
C PHE A 215 -3.84 7.66 -25.45
N CYS A 216 -4.10 6.45 -24.95
CA CYS A 216 -4.11 6.15 -23.52
C CYS A 216 -2.70 6.10 -22.93
N LYS A 217 -2.59 6.42 -21.63
CA LYS A 217 -1.42 6.13 -20.82
C LYS A 217 -1.73 4.95 -19.91
N LEU A 218 -1.16 3.79 -20.20
CA LEU A 218 -1.36 2.55 -19.45
C LEU A 218 -0.06 2.07 -18.80
N SER A 219 -0.19 1.25 -17.77
CA SER A 219 0.91 0.44 -17.25
C SER A 219 0.39 -0.89 -16.74
N ILE A 220 1.29 -1.81 -16.45
CA ILE A 220 1.00 -2.95 -15.59
C ILE A 220 1.50 -2.60 -14.20
N THR A 221 0.69 -2.87 -13.18
CA THR A 221 1.06 -2.67 -11.78
C THR A 221 0.96 -3.98 -11.03
N ILE A 222 1.95 -4.23 -10.18
CA ILE A 222 1.96 -5.28 -9.18
C ILE A 222 1.78 -4.64 -7.80
N ALA A 223 0.98 -5.28 -6.95
CA ALA A 223 0.74 -4.84 -5.58
C ALA A 223 0.53 -6.05 -4.68
N CYS A 224 0.86 -5.93 -3.39
CA CYS A 224 0.50 -6.95 -2.41
C CYS A 224 -0.77 -6.55 -1.66
N GLN A 225 -1.53 -7.51 -1.15
CA GLN A 225 -2.68 -7.26 -0.28
C GLN A 225 -2.93 -8.47 0.62
N PRO A 226 -3.49 -8.26 1.83
CA PRO A 226 -4.06 -9.35 2.62
C PRO A 226 -5.19 -10.02 1.83
N LYS A 227 -5.27 -11.36 1.85
CA LYS A 227 -6.42 -12.09 1.29
C LYS A 227 -7.69 -11.79 2.08
N ASN A 228 -7.57 -11.88 3.40
CA ASN A 228 -8.63 -11.55 4.33
C ASN A 228 -8.05 -10.92 5.60
N ILE A 229 -8.10 -9.58 5.66
CA ILE A 229 -7.58 -8.82 6.81
C ILE A 229 -8.30 -9.18 8.12
N ASN A 230 -9.54 -9.68 8.08
CA ASN A 230 -10.28 -10.00 9.29
C ASN A 230 -9.64 -11.16 10.06
N ASN A 231 -8.91 -12.05 9.38
CA ASN A 231 -8.21 -13.17 9.98
C ASN A 231 -6.90 -12.75 10.67
N LEU A 232 -6.44 -11.52 10.49
CA LEU A 232 -5.31 -10.98 11.25
C LEU A 232 -5.72 -10.85 12.72
N VAL A 233 -4.95 -11.48 13.61
CA VAL A 233 -5.10 -11.36 15.07
C VAL A 233 -4.95 -9.90 15.46
N ASN A 234 -5.92 -9.35 16.19
CA ASN A 234 -5.86 -7.97 16.62
C ASN A 234 -4.70 -7.76 17.61
N SER A 235 -3.99 -6.64 17.45
CA SER A 235 -3.07 -6.15 18.47
C SER A 235 -3.86 -5.51 19.61
N GLU A 236 -3.37 -5.70 20.83
CA GLU A 236 -3.93 -5.03 22.01
C GLU A 236 -3.64 -3.53 21.98
N PHE A 237 -2.54 -3.14 21.32
CA PHE A 237 -2.09 -1.76 21.22
C PHE A 237 -2.44 -1.13 19.87
N SER A 238 -2.68 0.17 19.87
CA SER A 238 -3.02 0.96 18.69
C SER A 238 -2.59 2.41 18.84
N LEU A 239 -2.06 3.00 17.77
CA LEU A 239 -1.69 4.41 17.71
C LEU A 239 -2.85 5.33 17.30
N ASP A 240 -4.00 4.77 16.91
CA ASP A 240 -5.23 5.52 16.63
C ASP A 240 -6.17 5.65 17.83
N ASN A 241 -5.74 5.18 19.01
CA ASN A 241 -6.53 5.23 20.23
C ASN A 241 -5.64 5.46 21.46
N GLN A 242 -5.84 6.61 22.12
CA GLN A 242 -5.08 7.00 23.31
C GLN A 242 -5.13 5.96 24.43
N THR A 243 -6.26 5.26 24.64
CA THR A 243 -6.39 4.28 25.73
C THR A 243 -5.75 2.93 25.39
N LYS A 244 -5.27 2.76 24.16
CA LYS A 244 -4.59 1.56 23.67
C LYS A 244 -3.14 1.85 23.24
N LEU A 245 -2.56 2.96 23.65
CA LEU A 245 -1.15 3.20 23.35
C LEU A 245 -0.28 2.11 24.01
N PRO A 246 0.81 1.66 23.34
CA PRO A 246 1.83 0.86 23.98
C PRO A 246 2.25 1.45 25.33
N ASN A 247 2.47 0.61 26.34
CA ASN A 247 2.71 1.07 27.72
C ASN A 247 3.92 2.02 27.87
N LYS A 248 4.91 1.92 26.97
CA LYS A 248 6.08 2.82 26.95
C LYS A 248 5.78 4.20 26.36
N LEU A 249 4.67 4.37 25.65
CA LEU A 249 4.25 5.66 25.12
C LEU A 249 3.36 6.38 26.13
N VAL A 250 3.88 7.49 26.65
CA VAL A 250 3.14 8.38 27.55
C VAL A 250 2.49 9.48 26.74
N TYR A 251 1.16 9.56 26.76
CA TYR A 251 0.43 10.64 26.12
C TYR A 251 0.41 11.89 26.98
N ASN A 252 0.85 13.03 26.43
CA ASN A 252 0.92 14.30 27.12
C ASN A 252 -0.03 15.33 26.48
N ASN A 253 -1.09 15.71 27.21
CA ASN A 253 -2.08 16.69 26.75
C ASN A 253 -1.52 18.10 26.50
N ASN A 254 -0.37 18.41 27.10
CA ASN A 254 0.25 19.73 27.06
C ASN A 254 1.22 19.91 25.89
N LEU A 255 1.34 18.91 25.01
CA LEU A 255 2.11 18.96 23.77
C LEU A 255 1.26 19.40 22.57
#